data_AF-A0A9P7Z5Y2-F1
#
_entry.id   AF-A0A9P7Z5Y2-F1
#
_cell.length_a   1.000
_cell.length_b   1.000
_cell.length_c   1.000
_cell.angle_alpha   90.00
_cell.angle_beta   90.00
_cell.angle_gamma   90.00
#
_symmetry.space_group_name_H-M   'P 1'
#
loop_
_entity.id
_entity.type
_entity.pdbx_description
1 polymer ?
#
loop_
_entity_poly.entity_id
_entity_poly.type
_entity_poly.pdbx_seq_one_letter_code
_entity_poly.pdbx_strand_id
1 'polypeptide(L)'
;MVSIRSILAAGCLVNIVAYAAPVPSSVEQIFPRTSYVTYGGDGDTDEGWPAQSTWVDFDTMWTVNQPTLTSGCGWRADQLPENSPTELSDLKSAITTVAASSGVDSRFILAIVLQESNGCVRVHSTANGVSNPGLMQSHSGAGTCNSGDDKQDPCPQTEILQMIKDGTEGTATGDGLVQILESTGATDVSQFYKAARVYNSGSISVSKNLGDGNGATACYSSDIANKLTGFGGTSACSSTVVESLDSTPGTAADATSDTPAVSSPSASIAGGAFAQEPASSSVPPVPSSTPSAIEVAPAVQASPTETPVAVAPSPVTVPETATVAPVAAASAEPSPAAISSPEPSFTPASTPVTTSGAQTPGSACATEGTWNCINSTTFQQCASGVWSVTQSLATGMRCTVGMSTVFSVSAIAKQ
;
A
#
# COMPACT_ATOMS: atom_id res chain seq x y z
N MET A 1 -72.06 -60.92 11.99
CA MET A 1 -71.53 -59.56 11.79
C MET A 1 -70.09 -59.52 12.24
N VAL A 2 -69.24 -58.91 11.42
CA VAL A 2 -67.79 -59.03 11.37
C VAL A 2 -67.12 -58.40 12.60
N SER A 3 -66.13 -59.11 13.17
CA SER A 3 -65.22 -58.62 14.21
C SER A 3 -64.16 -57.71 13.57
N ILE A 4 -64.17 -56.42 13.91
CA ILE A 4 -63.15 -55.45 13.49
C ILE A 4 -62.31 -55.08 14.71
N ARG A 5 -61.03 -55.45 14.63
CA ARG A 5 -59.95 -55.02 15.52
C ARG A 5 -59.64 -53.54 15.23
N SER A 6 -59.60 -52.70 16.25
CA SER A 6 -59.02 -51.35 16.16
C SER A 6 -57.68 -51.32 16.89
N ILE A 7 -56.64 -50.91 16.15
CA ILE A 7 -55.24 -50.82 16.54
C ILE A 7 -55.00 -49.48 17.25
N LEU A 8 -54.35 -49.52 18.41
CA LEU A 8 -53.85 -48.36 19.14
C LEU A 8 -52.53 -47.90 18.48
N ALA A 9 -52.47 -46.69 17.94
CA ALA A 9 -51.23 -46.07 17.46
C ALA A 9 -50.74 -45.04 18.49
N ALA A 10 -49.60 -45.33 19.11
CA ALA A 10 -48.91 -44.43 20.02
C ALA A 10 -48.16 -43.35 19.21
N GLY A 11 -48.54 -42.08 19.39
CA GLY A 11 -47.82 -40.94 18.82
C GLY A 11 -46.57 -40.63 19.65
N CYS A 12 -45.40 -40.69 19.02
CA CYS A 12 -44.13 -40.29 19.60
C CYS A 12 -43.91 -38.79 19.33
N LEU A 13 -43.89 -37.96 20.38
CA LEU A 13 -43.53 -36.55 20.31
C LEU A 13 -42.00 -36.41 20.20
N VAL A 14 -41.50 -35.98 19.05
CA VAL A 14 -40.10 -35.60 18.87
C VAL A 14 -39.95 -34.14 19.27
N ASN A 15 -39.30 -33.87 20.40
CA ASN A 15 -38.86 -32.54 20.78
C ASN A 15 -37.70 -32.10 19.87
N ILE A 16 -37.98 -31.19 18.94
CA ILE A 16 -36.95 -30.52 18.15
C ILE A 16 -36.39 -29.39 19.02
N VAL A 17 -35.20 -29.60 19.59
CA VAL A 17 -34.39 -28.52 20.17
C VAL A 17 -33.76 -27.76 19.01
N ALA A 18 -34.31 -26.59 18.69
CA ALA A 18 -33.71 -25.67 17.74
C ALA A 18 -32.46 -25.05 18.37
N TYR A 19 -31.29 -25.48 17.91
CA TYR A 19 -30.05 -24.75 18.14
C TYR A 19 -30.13 -23.43 17.36
N ALA A 20 -30.33 -22.32 18.07
CA ALA A 20 -30.09 -21.00 17.52
C ALA A 20 -28.57 -20.87 17.29
N ALA A 21 -28.13 -21.02 16.04
CA ALA A 21 -26.78 -20.64 15.68
C ALA A 21 -26.63 -19.12 15.90
N PRO A 22 -25.54 -18.65 16.53
CA PRO A 22 -25.28 -17.23 16.64
C PRO A 22 -25.21 -16.62 15.24
N VAL A 23 -26.01 -15.57 15.03
CA VAL A 23 -25.96 -14.75 13.82
C VAL A 23 -24.54 -14.19 13.71
N PRO A 24 -23.83 -14.34 12.57
CA PRO A 24 -22.54 -13.70 12.40
C PRO A 24 -22.72 -12.18 12.57
N SER A 25 -21.97 -11.60 13.52
CA SER A 25 -21.90 -10.16 13.73
C SER A 25 -21.67 -9.46 12.40
N SER A 26 -22.38 -8.35 12.20
CA SER A 26 -22.25 -7.47 11.04
C SER A 26 -20.78 -7.24 10.71
N VAL A 27 -20.37 -7.47 9.46
CA VAL A 27 -19.07 -7.04 8.96
C VAL A 27 -19.07 -5.53 9.07
N GLU A 28 -18.40 -4.98 10.08
CA GLU A 28 -18.16 -3.56 10.21
C GLU A 28 -17.29 -3.16 9.01
N GLN A 29 -17.88 -2.44 8.04
CA GLN A 29 -17.14 -2.00 6.87
C GLN A 29 -16.16 -0.91 7.30
N ILE A 30 -14.87 -1.23 7.27
CA ILE A 30 -13.80 -0.27 7.51
C ILE A 30 -13.69 0.60 6.26
N PHE A 31 -14.04 1.88 6.40
CA PHE A 31 -13.90 2.85 5.32
C PHE A 31 -12.53 3.53 5.39
N PRO A 32 -11.92 3.87 4.23
CA PRO A 32 -10.69 4.66 4.19
C PRO A 32 -10.87 5.99 4.91
N ARG A 33 -9.90 6.32 5.77
CA ARG A 33 -9.86 7.61 6.45
C ARG A 33 -9.60 8.74 5.46
N THR A 34 -10.37 9.83 5.56
CA THR A 34 -10.25 11.00 4.68
C THR A 34 -9.52 12.18 5.30
N SER A 35 -9.27 12.14 6.62
CA SER A 35 -8.57 13.19 7.38
C SER A 35 -7.33 12.65 8.07
N TYR A 36 -6.26 13.45 8.11
CA TYR A 36 -5.03 13.08 8.82
C TYR A 36 -5.21 13.20 10.34
N VAL A 37 -4.64 12.27 11.10
CA VAL A 37 -4.50 12.34 12.57
C VAL A 37 -3.03 12.36 12.96
N THR A 38 -2.62 13.30 13.80
CA THR A 38 -1.27 13.28 14.36
C THR A 38 -1.26 12.38 15.59
N TYR A 39 -0.57 11.25 15.50
CA TYR A 39 -0.42 10.29 16.58
C TYR A 39 0.82 10.61 17.41
N GLY A 40 0.63 10.78 18.72
CA GLY A 40 1.72 10.99 19.70
C GLY A 40 1.79 9.84 20.68
N GLY A 41 2.88 9.79 21.45
CA GLY A 41 3.13 8.70 22.38
C GLY A 41 3.84 7.51 21.73
N ASP A 42 3.74 6.33 22.32
CA ASP A 42 4.63 5.20 22.10
C ASP A 42 4.14 4.15 21.09
N GLY A 43 2.95 4.35 20.52
CA GLY A 43 2.33 3.41 19.58
C GLY A 43 1.19 2.60 20.18
N ASP A 44 0.96 2.66 21.49
CA ASP A 44 -0.06 1.87 22.14
C ASP A 44 -1.47 2.42 21.85
N THR A 45 -2.44 1.50 21.71
CA THR A 45 -3.83 1.86 21.40
C THR A 45 -4.48 2.69 22.50
N ASP A 46 -4.01 2.53 23.74
CA ASP A 46 -4.48 3.28 24.90
C ASP A 46 -4.06 4.77 24.83
N GLU A 47 -3.05 5.10 24.02
CA GLU A 47 -2.62 6.46 23.70
C GLU A 47 -3.27 6.99 22.41
N GLY A 48 -4.28 6.27 21.90
CA GLY A 48 -5.10 6.66 20.75
C GLY A 48 -4.54 6.25 19.39
N TRP A 49 -3.50 5.41 19.35
CA TRP A 49 -3.03 4.79 18.11
C TRP A 49 -4.06 3.79 17.56
N PRO A 50 -4.14 3.61 16.23
CA PRO A 50 -5.15 2.73 15.65
C PRO A 50 -4.89 1.27 16.01
N ALA A 51 -5.92 0.55 16.46
CA ALA A 51 -5.86 -0.91 16.55
C ALA A 51 -5.74 -1.53 15.15
N GLN A 52 -5.14 -2.71 15.03
CA GLN A 52 -4.99 -3.38 13.73
C GLN A 52 -6.35 -3.70 13.07
N SER A 53 -7.40 -3.87 13.87
CA SER A 53 -8.78 -4.04 13.40
C SER A 53 -9.36 -2.82 12.69
N THR A 54 -8.72 -1.65 12.80
CA THR A 54 -9.13 -0.41 12.11
C THR A 54 -8.39 -0.21 10.79
N TRP A 55 -7.43 -1.08 10.48
CA TRP A 55 -6.67 -0.98 9.23
C TRP A 55 -7.54 -1.44 8.07
N VAL A 56 -7.47 -0.70 6.96
CA VAL A 56 -8.09 -1.14 5.70
C VAL A 56 -7.40 -2.41 5.19
N ASP A 57 -8.04 -3.14 4.27
CA ASP A 57 -7.36 -4.23 3.57
C ASP A 57 -6.30 -3.70 2.57
N PHE A 58 -5.43 -4.60 2.10
CA PHE A 58 -4.33 -4.25 1.20
C PHE A 58 -4.80 -3.67 -0.13
N ASP A 59 -5.87 -4.18 -0.73
CA ASP A 59 -6.36 -3.71 -2.03
C ASP A 59 -6.99 -2.32 -1.91
N THR A 60 -7.70 -2.07 -0.81
CA THR A 60 -8.20 -0.75 -0.45
C THR A 60 -7.04 0.24 -0.27
N MET A 61 -6.02 -0.13 0.51
CA MET A 61 -4.84 0.72 0.73
C MET A 61 -4.09 1.02 -0.58
N TRP A 62 -3.91 0.01 -1.43
CA TRP A 62 -3.30 0.15 -2.75
C TRP A 62 -4.09 1.13 -3.63
N THR A 63 -5.42 0.97 -3.68
CA THR A 63 -6.31 1.79 -4.51
C THR A 63 -6.26 3.26 -4.07
N VAL A 64 -6.33 3.51 -2.77
CA VAL A 64 -6.27 4.86 -2.21
C VAL A 64 -4.94 5.56 -2.53
N ASN A 65 -3.84 4.81 -2.55
CA ASN A 65 -2.50 5.36 -2.81
C ASN A 65 -2.07 5.26 -4.28
N GLN A 66 -2.91 4.73 -5.17
CA GLN A 66 -2.58 4.57 -6.59
C GLN A 66 -2.14 5.89 -7.27
N PRO A 67 -2.75 7.06 -7.00
CA PRO A 67 -2.26 8.33 -7.56
C PRO A 67 -0.81 8.64 -7.17
N THR A 68 -0.46 8.42 -5.90
CA THR A 68 0.91 8.59 -5.39
C THR A 68 1.86 7.59 -6.05
N LEU A 69 1.48 6.31 -6.11
CA LEU A 69 2.30 5.27 -6.75
C LEU A 69 2.53 5.55 -8.24
N THR A 70 1.53 6.10 -8.94
CA THR A 70 1.64 6.40 -10.37
C THR A 70 2.54 7.60 -10.64
N SER A 71 2.54 8.60 -9.76
CA SER A 71 3.27 9.87 -9.91
C SER A 71 4.49 10.00 -8.99
N GLY A 72 4.90 8.90 -8.36
CA GLY A 72 5.90 8.90 -7.30
C GLY A 72 7.28 9.36 -7.77
N CYS A 73 7.59 9.28 -9.07
CA CYS A 73 8.86 9.71 -9.63
C CYS A 73 8.84 11.16 -10.15
N GLY A 74 7.67 11.80 -10.24
CA GLY A 74 7.47 13.08 -10.91
C GLY A 74 8.17 14.29 -10.27
N TRP A 75 8.65 14.18 -9.04
CA TRP A 75 9.47 15.23 -8.39
C TRP A 75 10.78 15.52 -9.13
N ARG A 76 11.22 14.62 -10.03
CA ARG A 76 12.27 14.81 -11.04
C ARG A 76 11.82 14.31 -12.41
N ALA A 77 10.66 14.79 -12.89
CA ALA A 77 10.11 14.38 -14.18
C ALA A 77 11.04 14.61 -15.39
N ASP A 78 12.08 15.46 -15.24
CA ASP A 78 13.13 15.67 -16.25
C ASP A 78 14.19 14.55 -16.30
N GLN A 79 14.29 13.74 -15.25
CA GLN A 79 15.34 12.73 -15.07
C GLN A 79 14.80 11.32 -14.83
N LEU A 80 13.58 11.20 -14.30
CA LEU A 80 12.98 9.93 -13.90
C LEU A 80 11.61 9.76 -14.58
N PRO A 81 11.44 8.73 -15.43
CA PRO A 81 10.13 8.39 -15.94
C PRO A 81 9.23 7.85 -14.81
N GLU A 82 7.95 8.16 -14.91
CA GLU A 82 6.93 7.64 -14.00
C GLU A 82 6.77 6.13 -14.12
N ASN A 83 6.19 5.52 -13.09
CA ASN A 83 5.91 4.10 -13.09
C ASN A 83 4.88 3.74 -14.17
N SER A 84 5.22 2.79 -15.03
CA SER A 84 4.29 2.19 -15.98
C SER A 84 3.26 1.30 -15.27
N PRO A 85 2.10 1.02 -15.89
CA PRO A 85 1.12 0.08 -15.34
C PRO A 85 1.70 -1.32 -15.05
N THR A 86 2.66 -1.78 -15.85
CA THR A 86 3.35 -3.06 -15.65
C THR A 86 4.20 -3.02 -14.38
N GLU A 87 4.98 -1.97 -14.16
CA GLU A 87 5.81 -1.83 -12.96
C GLU A 87 4.97 -1.67 -11.70
N LEU A 88 3.82 -1.01 -11.78
CA LEU A 88 2.86 -0.96 -10.68
C LEU A 88 2.29 -2.36 -10.36
N SER A 89 1.97 -3.15 -11.38
CA SER A 89 1.56 -4.55 -11.20
C SER A 89 2.68 -5.39 -10.58
N ASP A 90 3.91 -5.22 -11.04
CA ASP A 90 5.09 -5.92 -10.52
C ASP A 90 5.39 -5.51 -9.08
N LEU A 91 5.25 -4.23 -8.72
CA LEU A 91 5.39 -3.74 -7.35
C LEU A 91 4.33 -4.36 -6.43
N LYS A 92 3.06 -4.38 -6.85
CA LYS A 92 1.99 -5.03 -6.08
C LYS A 92 2.28 -6.52 -5.89
N SER A 93 2.74 -7.19 -6.94
CA SER A 93 3.13 -8.60 -6.89
C SER A 93 4.33 -8.83 -5.97
N ALA A 94 5.36 -7.98 -6.03
CA ALA A 94 6.54 -8.08 -5.16
C ALA A 94 6.17 -7.93 -3.68
N ILE A 95 5.36 -6.94 -3.33
CA ILE A 95 4.89 -6.72 -1.95
C ILE A 95 4.13 -7.93 -1.44
N THR A 96 3.14 -8.42 -2.19
CA THR A 96 2.34 -9.59 -1.78
C THR A 96 3.19 -10.87 -1.71
N THR A 97 4.16 -11.05 -2.62
CA THR A 97 5.08 -12.19 -2.60
C THR A 97 5.95 -12.18 -1.35
N VAL A 98 6.59 -11.05 -1.05
CA VAL A 98 7.51 -10.94 0.08
C VAL A 98 6.77 -10.94 1.42
N ALA A 99 5.56 -10.36 1.48
CA ALA A 99 4.69 -10.50 2.65
C ALA A 99 4.39 -11.98 2.97
N ALA A 100 4.09 -12.78 1.94
CA ALA A 100 3.80 -14.20 2.11
C ALA A 100 5.03 -15.02 2.55
N SER A 101 6.24 -14.70 2.05
CA SER A 101 7.47 -15.42 2.44
C SER A 101 8.01 -15.02 3.80
N SER A 102 7.94 -13.74 4.15
CA SER A 102 8.52 -13.17 5.37
C SER A 102 7.58 -13.21 6.57
N GLY A 103 6.27 -13.28 6.34
CA GLY A 103 5.24 -13.13 7.39
C GLY A 103 4.96 -11.68 7.78
N VAL A 104 5.62 -10.70 7.17
CA VAL A 104 5.33 -9.27 7.39
C VAL A 104 4.03 -8.88 6.69
N ASP A 105 3.17 -8.11 7.37
CA ASP A 105 1.89 -7.65 6.81
C ASP A 105 2.11 -6.80 5.54
N SER A 106 1.46 -7.17 4.43
CA SER A 106 1.63 -6.50 3.13
C SER A 106 1.23 -5.01 3.16
N ARG A 107 0.30 -4.63 4.04
CA ARG A 107 -0.10 -3.24 4.24
C ARG A 107 1.03 -2.43 4.85
N PHE A 108 1.75 -3.02 5.80
CA PHE A 108 2.90 -2.39 6.43
C PHE A 108 4.07 -2.24 5.46
N ILE A 109 4.36 -3.26 4.64
CA ILE A 109 5.36 -3.16 3.56
C ILE A 109 5.00 -2.01 2.61
N LEU A 110 3.74 -1.93 2.14
CA LEU A 110 3.29 -0.84 1.28
C LEU A 110 3.40 0.53 1.96
N ALA A 111 3.08 0.62 3.26
CA ALA A 111 3.21 1.86 4.02
C ALA A 111 4.65 2.37 4.02
N ILE A 112 5.62 1.48 4.24
CA ILE A 112 7.06 1.80 4.20
C ILE A 112 7.49 2.20 2.79
N VAL A 113 7.11 1.46 1.73
CA VAL A 113 7.40 1.84 0.34
C VAL A 113 6.91 3.25 0.01
N LEU A 114 5.68 3.58 0.42
CA LEU A 114 5.11 4.91 0.22
C LEU A 114 5.88 5.97 1.01
N GLN A 115 6.30 5.67 2.23
CA GLN A 115 7.01 6.62 3.08
C GLN A 115 8.45 6.88 2.60
N GLU A 116 9.13 5.86 2.09
CA GLU A 116 10.52 5.93 1.65
C GLU A 116 10.68 6.52 0.24
N SER A 117 9.76 6.22 -0.67
CA SER A 117 9.96 6.55 -2.10
C SER A 117 8.73 7.03 -2.84
N ASN A 118 7.57 7.16 -2.17
CA ASN A 118 6.26 7.29 -2.84
C ASN A 118 5.98 6.16 -3.84
N GLY A 119 6.69 5.03 -3.76
CA GLY A 119 6.64 3.93 -4.73
C GLY A 119 7.43 4.17 -6.02
N CYS A 120 8.28 5.18 -6.11
CA CYS A 120 9.10 5.39 -7.30
C CYS A 120 10.14 4.26 -7.47
N VAL A 121 9.98 3.40 -8.48
CA VAL A 121 10.88 2.24 -8.70
C VAL A 121 12.30 2.67 -9.08
N ARG A 122 12.49 3.95 -9.46
CA ARG A 122 13.77 4.58 -9.79
C ARG A 122 14.20 5.63 -8.79
N VAL A 123 13.70 5.57 -7.55
CA VAL A 123 14.15 6.47 -6.50
C VAL A 123 15.67 6.41 -6.38
N HIS A 124 16.31 7.57 -6.25
CA HIS A 124 17.75 7.63 -6.05
C HIS A 124 18.15 6.98 -4.73
N SER A 125 19.35 6.44 -4.67
CA SER A 125 19.89 5.94 -3.40
C SER A 125 20.26 7.12 -2.50
N THR A 126 19.91 7.05 -1.22
CA THR A 126 20.49 7.93 -0.22
C THR A 126 21.80 7.36 0.29
N ALA A 127 22.74 8.22 0.71
CA ALA A 127 24.03 7.77 1.23
C ALA A 127 24.53 8.69 2.36
N ASN A 128 24.51 8.17 3.59
CA ASN A 128 25.13 8.80 4.77
C ASN A 128 26.18 7.85 5.36
N GLY A 129 27.20 7.53 4.57
CA GLY A 129 28.24 6.54 4.91
C GLY A 129 27.89 5.09 4.53
N VAL A 130 26.60 4.79 4.34
CA VAL A 130 26.09 3.54 3.76
C VAL A 130 25.08 3.86 2.66
N SER A 131 25.12 3.10 1.56
CA SER A 131 24.17 3.23 0.45
C SER A 131 22.85 2.58 0.81
N ASN A 132 21.76 3.31 0.58
CA ASN A 132 20.39 2.90 0.89
C ASN A 132 19.55 2.94 -0.40
N PRO A 133 19.64 1.94 -1.29
CA PRO A 133 18.97 1.97 -2.57
C PRO A 133 17.49 1.55 -2.53
N GLY A 134 16.83 1.85 -3.65
CA GLY A 134 15.57 1.22 -4.01
C GLY A 134 14.34 1.73 -3.28
N LEU A 135 13.21 1.07 -3.56
CA LEU A 135 11.86 1.45 -3.13
C LEU A 135 11.68 1.64 -1.63
N MET A 136 12.45 0.91 -0.83
CA MET A 136 12.41 0.95 0.64
C MET A 136 13.68 1.58 1.23
N GLN A 137 14.56 2.17 0.41
CA GLN A 137 15.82 2.79 0.86
C GLN A 137 16.62 1.86 1.82
N SER A 138 16.74 0.59 1.42
CA SER A 138 17.17 -0.50 2.29
C SER A 138 18.67 -0.42 2.60
N HIS A 139 19.06 -0.59 3.86
CA HIS A 139 20.46 -0.49 4.27
C HIS A 139 21.36 -1.49 3.52
N SER A 140 22.29 -0.98 2.70
CA SER A 140 23.16 -1.81 1.82
C SER A 140 22.39 -2.78 0.92
N GLY A 141 21.21 -2.35 0.44
CA GLY A 141 20.41 -3.11 -0.53
C GLY A 141 21.17 -3.40 -1.82
N ALA A 142 20.80 -4.51 -2.47
CA ALA A 142 21.30 -4.90 -3.78
C ALA A 142 20.36 -4.45 -4.91
N GLY A 143 19.05 -4.40 -4.66
CA GLY A 143 18.05 -4.04 -5.65
C GLY A 143 18.04 -2.55 -5.96
N THR A 144 18.14 -2.17 -7.24
CA THR A 144 17.94 -0.78 -7.69
C THR A 144 17.69 -0.70 -9.19
N CYS A 145 16.79 0.20 -9.59
CA CYS A 145 16.65 0.63 -10.98
C CYS A 145 17.27 2.02 -11.24
N ASN A 146 18.01 2.56 -10.27
CA ASN A 146 18.71 3.83 -10.36
C ASN A 146 20.10 3.71 -9.70
N SER A 147 21.09 3.35 -10.50
CA SER A 147 22.50 3.20 -10.09
C SER A 147 23.31 4.47 -10.37
N GLY A 148 22.69 5.65 -10.22
CA GLY A 148 23.31 6.93 -10.52
C GLY A 148 23.10 7.31 -11.98
N ASP A 149 24.10 7.16 -12.84
CA ASP A 149 23.96 7.53 -14.26
C ASP A 149 23.12 6.53 -15.06
N ASP A 150 23.06 5.27 -14.60
CA ASP A 150 22.28 4.20 -15.21
C ASP A 150 20.90 4.08 -14.55
N LYS A 151 19.84 4.32 -15.34
CA LYS A 151 18.45 4.20 -14.92
C LYS A 151 17.76 3.20 -15.82
N GLN A 152 17.16 2.17 -15.24
CA GLN A 152 16.48 1.13 -15.98
C GLN A 152 15.04 1.56 -16.29
N ASP A 153 14.68 1.61 -17.58
CA ASP A 153 13.33 1.93 -18.05
C ASP A 153 12.90 0.99 -19.20
N PRO A 154 11.97 0.04 -18.97
CA PRO A 154 11.28 -0.24 -17.70
C PRO A 154 12.21 -0.84 -16.63
N CYS A 155 11.83 -0.70 -15.36
CA CYS A 155 12.49 -1.31 -14.21
C CYS A 155 12.12 -2.81 -14.19
N PRO A 156 13.09 -3.73 -14.25
CA PRO A 156 12.79 -5.15 -14.30
C PRO A 156 12.03 -5.62 -13.06
N GLN A 157 11.06 -6.51 -13.26
CA GLN A 157 10.32 -7.16 -12.18
C GLN A 157 11.24 -7.77 -11.11
N THR A 158 12.38 -8.34 -11.52
CA THR A 158 13.38 -8.91 -10.60
C THR A 158 13.99 -7.87 -9.67
N GLU A 159 14.26 -6.65 -10.17
CA GLU A 159 14.76 -5.57 -9.33
C GLU A 159 13.69 -5.00 -8.42
N ILE A 160 12.45 -4.89 -8.89
CA ILE A 160 11.32 -4.51 -8.04
C ILE A 160 11.17 -5.51 -6.89
N LEU A 161 11.23 -6.82 -7.19
CA LEU A 161 11.21 -7.86 -6.17
C LEU A 161 12.40 -7.75 -5.20
N GLN A 162 13.61 -7.54 -5.72
CA GLN A 162 14.82 -7.44 -4.88
C GLN A 162 14.75 -6.23 -3.95
N MET A 163 14.29 -5.07 -4.43
CA MET A 163 14.12 -3.86 -3.61
C MET A 163 13.17 -4.10 -2.42
N ILE A 164 12.06 -4.81 -2.64
CA ILE A 164 11.11 -5.15 -1.57
C ILE A 164 11.69 -6.20 -0.61
N LYS A 165 12.42 -7.20 -1.13
CA LYS A 165 13.11 -8.20 -0.31
C LYS A 165 14.15 -7.56 0.60
N ASP A 166 15.02 -6.72 0.06
CA ASP A 166 16.08 -6.07 0.85
C ASP A 166 15.50 -5.25 2.00
N GLY A 167 14.39 -4.54 1.76
CA GLY A 167 13.75 -3.72 2.80
C GLY A 167 12.97 -4.54 3.83
N THR A 168 12.41 -5.68 3.43
CA THR A 168 11.55 -6.49 4.30
C THR A 168 12.32 -7.60 5.02
N GLU A 169 13.08 -8.40 4.29
CA GLU A 169 13.84 -9.55 4.78
C GLU A 169 15.23 -9.13 5.31
N GLY A 170 15.70 -7.93 4.95
CA GLY A 170 17.00 -7.39 5.33
C GLY A 170 18.10 -7.74 4.34
N THR A 171 19.29 -7.24 4.62
CA THR A 171 20.51 -7.46 3.83
C THR A 171 21.57 -8.16 4.69
N ALA A 172 22.74 -8.44 4.10
CA ALA A 172 23.85 -9.04 4.84
C ALA A 172 24.36 -8.16 5.99
N THR A 173 24.14 -6.85 5.93
CA THR A 173 24.71 -5.87 6.88
C THR A 173 23.67 -4.93 7.47
N GLY A 174 22.39 -5.09 7.15
CA GLY A 174 21.32 -4.23 7.62
C GLY A 174 20.03 -5.00 7.86
N ASP A 175 19.38 -4.67 8.97
CA ASP A 175 18.09 -5.26 9.32
C ASP A 175 16.99 -4.78 8.37
N GLY A 176 16.12 -5.71 7.97
CA GLY A 176 14.85 -5.40 7.33
C GLY A 176 13.71 -5.40 8.34
N LEU A 177 12.47 -5.25 7.84
CA LEU A 177 11.27 -5.26 8.67
C LEU A 177 11.13 -6.53 9.55
N VAL A 178 11.58 -7.70 9.07
CA VAL A 178 11.52 -8.96 9.85
C VAL A 178 12.29 -8.81 11.17
N GLN A 179 13.56 -8.43 11.10
CA GLN A 179 14.42 -8.29 12.27
C GLN A 179 13.96 -7.10 13.13
N ILE A 180 13.57 -6.00 12.48
CA ILE A 180 13.13 -4.79 13.19
C ILE A 180 11.87 -5.08 14.02
N LEU A 181 10.86 -5.76 13.47
CA LEU A 181 9.63 -6.11 14.19
C LEU A 181 9.95 -6.94 15.44
N GLU A 182 10.81 -7.95 15.32
CA GLU A 182 11.26 -8.77 16.45
C GLU A 182 12.00 -7.92 17.51
N SER A 183 12.88 -7.02 17.05
CA SER A 183 13.68 -6.17 17.95
C SER A 183 12.87 -5.21 18.83
N THR A 184 11.63 -4.89 18.43
CA THR A 184 10.75 -4.02 19.22
C THR A 184 10.32 -4.65 20.54
N GLY A 185 10.27 -5.99 20.61
CA GLY A 185 9.77 -6.75 21.75
C GLY A 185 8.26 -6.63 22.02
N ALA A 186 7.53 -5.84 21.21
CA ALA A 186 6.08 -5.72 21.31
C ALA A 186 5.40 -6.88 20.57
N THR A 187 4.26 -7.34 21.10
CA THR A 187 3.48 -8.43 20.51
C THR A 187 2.08 -8.01 20.07
N ASP A 188 1.69 -6.77 20.39
CA ASP A 188 0.46 -6.13 19.95
C ASP A 188 0.72 -5.25 18.71
N VAL A 189 -0.30 -4.51 18.27
CA VAL A 189 -0.20 -3.66 17.06
C VAL A 189 0.89 -2.58 17.17
N SER A 190 1.28 -2.16 18.38
CA SER A 190 2.32 -1.15 18.57
C SER A 190 3.65 -1.57 17.98
N GLN A 191 3.90 -2.88 17.81
CA GLN A 191 5.10 -3.41 17.15
C GLN A 191 5.34 -2.78 15.78
N PHE A 192 4.28 -2.51 15.01
CA PHE A 192 4.40 -1.93 13.67
C PHE A 192 4.76 -0.45 13.70
N TYR A 193 4.21 0.31 14.66
CA TYR A 193 4.51 1.74 14.80
C TYR A 193 5.91 1.96 15.40
N LYS A 194 6.29 1.10 16.36
CA LYS A 194 7.64 1.01 16.93
C LYS A 194 8.65 0.60 15.85
N ALA A 195 8.33 -0.40 15.03
CA ALA A 195 9.15 -0.83 13.91
C ALA A 195 9.34 0.27 12.87
N ALA A 196 8.29 1.05 12.56
CA ALA A 196 8.40 2.20 11.66
C ALA A 196 9.41 3.24 12.19
N ARG A 197 9.41 3.53 13.49
CA ARG A 197 10.38 4.44 14.12
C ARG A 197 11.81 3.89 14.03
N VAL A 198 11.99 2.60 14.30
CA VAL A 198 13.29 1.93 14.18
C VAL A 198 13.76 1.90 12.72
N TYR A 199 12.89 1.65 11.75
CA TYR A 199 13.23 1.71 10.33
C TYR A 199 13.74 3.10 9.93
N ASN A 200 13.06 4.15 10.39
CA ASN A 200 13.40 5.53 10.06
C ASN A 200 14.68 6.06 10.73
N SER A 201 14.91 5.69 11.99
CA SER A 201 15.93 6.34 12.84
C SER A 201 16.94 5.37 13.46
N GLY A 202 16.82 4.08 13.16
CA GLY A 202 17.64 2.99 13.72
C GLY A 202 17.35 2.67 15.19
N SER A 203 16.50 3.43 15.88
CA SER A 203 16.24 3.26 17.31
C SER A 203 14.92 3.91 17.73
N ILE A 204 14.46 3.63 18.95
CA ILE A 204 13.40 4.39 19.61
C ILE A 204 14.07 5.25 20.68
N SER A 205 13.74 6.54 20.72
CA SER A 205 14.26 7.47 21.73
C SER A 205 13.97 7.00 23.15
N VAL A 206 14.76 7.50 24.10
CA VAL A 206 14.57 7.26 25.54
C VAL A 206 13.20 7.76 26.03
N SER A 207 12.64 8.78 25.37
CA SER A 207 11.31 9.32 25.65
C SER A 207 10.18 8.36 25.31
N LYS A 208 10.45 7.34 24.49
CA LYS A 208 9.48 6.39 23.91
C LYS A 208 8.41 7.00 23.00
N ASN A 209 8.25 8.32 23.00
CA ASN A 209 7.43 9.01 22.03
C ASN A 209 7.94 8.72 20.60
N LEU A 210 7.11 8.08 19.77
CA LEU A 210 7.42 7.77 18.38
C LEU A 210 7.46 9.03 17.50
N GLY A 211 7.04 10.19 18.00
CA GLY A 211 7.28 11.50 17.39
C GLY A 211 8.71 12.01 17.56
N ASP A 212 9.44 11.53 18.57
CA ASP A 212 10.85 11.89 18.77
C ASP A 212 11.72 11.16 17.74
N GLY A 213 12.05 11.89 16.68
CA GLY A 213 12.75 11.33 15.52
C GLY A 213 14.21 10.98 15.76
N ASN A 214 14.82 11.34 16.90
CA ASN A 214 16.25 11.18 17.15
C ASN A 214 17.13 11.73 15.99
N GLY A 215 16.74 12.89 15.44
CA GLY A 215 17.39 13.51 14.27
C GLY A 215 16.88 13.04 12.90
N ALA A 216 16.00 12.03 12.85
CA ALA A 216 15.29 11.61 11.65
C ALA A 216 13.88 12.25 11.57
N THR A 217 13.05 11.78 10.63
CA THR A 217 11.72 12.34 10.36
C THR A 217 10.77 12.09 11.53
N ALA A 218 10.42 13.15 12.27
CA ALA A 218 9.52 13.11 13.43
C ALA A 218 8.14 12.50 13.11
N CYS A 219 7.55 12.85 11.97
CA CYS A 219 6.20 12.41 11.59
C CYS A 219 6.08 10.96 11.11
N TYR A 220 7.20 10.23 10.98
CA TYR A 220 7.27 8.96 10.27
C TYR A 220 6.25 7.91 10.78
N SER A 221 6.27 7.57 12.07
CA SER A 221 5.33 6.57 12.61
C SER A 221 3.86 7.03 12.52
N SER A 222 3.59 8.32 12.72
CA SER A 222 2.24 8.89 12.56
C SER A 222 1.76 8.77 11.11
N ASP A 223 2.62 9.05 10.13
CA ASP A 223 2.29 8.90 8.71
C ASP A 223 1.99 7.44 8.33
N ILE A 224 2.75 6.50 8.88
CA ILE A 224 2.52 5.06 8.68
C ILE A 224 1.16 4.65 9.26
N ALA A 225 0.81 5.07 10.48
CA ALA A 225 -0.50 4.78 11.08
C ALA A 225 -1.67 5.34 10.25
N ASN A 226 -1.52 6.53 9.67
CA ASN A 226 -2.53 7.09 8.77
C ASN A 226 -2.68 6.26 7.49
N LYS A 227 -1.57 5.88 6.84
CA LYS A 227 -1.60 5.04 5.63
C LYS A 227 -2.30 3.70 5.88
N LEU A 228 -2.03 3.07 7.03
CA LEU A 228 -2.64 1.80 7.43
C LEU A 228 -4.15 1.90 7.68
N THR A 229 -4.65 3.08 8.07
CA THR A 229 -6.09 3.37 8.19
C THR A 229 -6.72 3.91 6.90
N GLY A 230 -6.00 3.80 5.78
CA GLY A 230 -6.52 4.14 4.45
C GLY A 230 -6.47 5.64 4.11
N PHE A 231 -5.61 6.42 4.76
CA PHE A 231 -5.33 7.79 4.35
C PHE A 231 -4.30 7.82 3.20
N GLY A 232 -4.68 8.37 2.05
CA GLY A 232 -3.80 8.53 0.87
C GLY A 232 -3.38 9.96 0.55
N GLY A 233 -3.66 10.90 1.47
CA GLY A 233 -3.32 12.31 1.28
C GLY A 233 -1.90 12.65 1.70
N THR A 234 -1.54 13.93 1.60
CA THR A 234 -0.29 14.48 2.13
C THR A 234 -0.33 14.53 3.66
N SER A 235 0.80 14.25 4.30
CA SER A 235 0.92 14.39 5.76
C SER A 235 0.58 15.81 6.21
N ALA A 236 -0.28 15.92 7.22
CA ALA A 236 -0.55 17.18 7.91
C ALA A 236 0.20 17.29 9.25
N CYS A 237 1.12 16.35 9.52
CA CYS A 237 1.87 16.34 10.77
C CYS A 237 2.89 17.48 10.84
N SER A 238 3.02 18.03 12.05
CA SER A 238 4.04 19.01 12.41
C SER A 238 5.04 18.35 13.35
N SER A 239 6.34 18.43 13.04
CA SER A 239 7.40 17.85 13.87
C SER A 239 7.37 18.37 15.31
N THR A 240 7.22 19.68 15.49
CA THR A 240 7.12 20.29 16.82
C THR A 240 5.91 19.80 17.60
N VAL A 241 4.80 19.52 16.92
CA VAL A 241 3.61 19.00 17.59
C VAL A 241 3.83 17.55 17.99
N VAL A 242 4.17 16.67 17.05
CA VAL A 242 4.28 15.23 17.31
C VAL A 242 5.34 14.87 18.36
N GLU A 243 6.46 15.61 18.39
CA GLU A 243 7.52 15.46 19.41
C GLU A 243 7.05 15.82 20.82
N SER A 244 6.03 16.68 20.95
CA SER A 244 5.49 17.14 22.24
C SER A 244 4.28 16.36 22.73
N LEU A 245 3.73 15.45 21.92
CA LEU A 245 2.53 14.70 22.24
C LEU A 245 2.87 13.39 22.96
N ASP A 246 2.42 13.27 24.20
CA ASP A 246 2.49 12.02 24.97
C ASP A 246 1.33 11.06 24.64
N SER A 247 0.31 11.54 23.91
CA SER A 247 -0.81 10.74 23.41
C SER A 247 -1.54 11.49 22.28
N THR A 248 -2.38 10.79 21.54
CA THR A 248 -3.14 11.34 20.41
C THR A 248 -4.27 12.27 20.90
N PRO A 249 -4.25 13.57 20.57
CA PRO A 249 -5.29 14.50 21.00
C PRO A 249 -6.65 14.16 20.40
N GLY A 250 -7.70 14.13 21.23
CA GLY A 250 -9.09 14.02 20.76
C GLY A 250 -9.56 12.61 20.40
N THR A 251 -8.78 11.57 20.68
CA THR A 251 -9.19 10.16 20.53
C THR A 251 -9.23 9.50 21.91
N ALA A 252 -10.07 10.02 22.81
CA ALA A 252 -10.42 9.25 23.99
C ALA A 252 -11.19 8.00 23.53
N ALA A 253 -10.69 6.84 23.95
CA ALA A 253 -11.16 5.52 23.59
C ALA A 253 -12.68 5.34 23.68
N ASP A 254 -13.20 4.49 22.79
CA ASP A 254 -14.44 3.77 23.00
C ASP A 254 -14.33 2.94 24.28
N ALA A 255 -14.81 3.52 25.39
CA ALA A 255 -15.07 2.84 26.64
C ALA A 255 -16.47 3.24 27.09
N THR A 256 -17.44 2.37 26.78
CA THR A 256 -18.72 2.14 27.47
C THR A 256 -19.41 3.35 28.13
N SER A 257 -20.58 3.71 27.58
CA SER A 257 -21.73 4.37 28.21
C SER A 257 -21.53 5.00 29.61
N ASP A 258 -21.42 6.32 29.68
CA ASP A 258 -22.40 7.15 30.39
C ASP A 258 -22.10 8.66 30.21
N THR A 259 -23.04 9.38 29.62
CA THR A 259 -23.14 10.85 29.71
C THR A 259 -23.45 11.28 31.15
N PRO A 260 -22.97 12.44 31.62
CA PRO A 260 -23.73 13.67 31.38
C PRO A 260 -22.89 14.86 30.89
N ALA A 261 -23.57 15.67 30.09
CA ALA A 261 -23.14 16.95 29.55
C ALA A 261 -22.66 17.95 30.61
N VAL A 262 -21.59 18.68 30.30
CA VAL A 262 -21.30 19.97 30.93
C VAL A 262 -20.91 20.99 29.85
N SER A 263 -21.59 22.13 29.94
CA SER A 263 -21.64 23.26 29.03
C SER A 263 -20.31 24.04 28.98
N SER A 264 -19.88 24.42 27.77
CA SER A 264 -18.89 25.49 27.58
C SER A 264 -19.59 26.83 27.34
N PRO A 265 -19.23 27.91 28.05
CA PRO A 265 -19.73 29.24 27.74
C PRO A 265 -18.96 29.86 26.57
N SER A 266 -19.72 30.46 25.65
CA SER A 266 -19.23 31.41 24.66
C SER A 266 -18.70 32.67 25.34
N ALA A 267 -17.55 33.17 24.89
CA ALA A 267 -17.17 34.56 25.05
C ALA A 267 -16.54 35.06 23.75
N SER A 268 -17.31 35.86 23.02
CA SER A 268 -16.93 36.68 21.89
C SER A 268 -16.67 38.11 22.39
N ILE A 269 -15.52 38.73 22.10
CA ILE A 269 -15.41 40.20 21.88
C ILE A 269 -14.26 40.49 20.86
N ALA A 270 -14.46 41.61 20.17
CA ALA A 270 -14.03 42.06 18.85
C ALA A 270 -12.60 42.63 18.68
N GLY A 271 -12.29 42.96 17.42
CA GLY A 271 -11.02 43.44 16.90
C GLY A 271 -10.60 44.87 17.26
N GLY A 272 -9.38 45.24 16.82
CA GLY A 272 -8.88 46.61 16.87
C GLY A 272 -7.35 46.78 16.71
N ALA A 273 -6.89 46.90 15.46
CA ALA A 273 -5.88 47.81 14.90
C ALA A 273 -4.62 48.31 15.68
N PHE A 274 -3.46 48.10 15.02
CA PHE A 274 -2.27 48.98 14.80
C PHE A 274 -1.65 49.81 15.96
N ALA A 275 -0.36 49.56 16.27
CA ALA A 275 0.81 50.39 15.86
C ALA A 275 2.05 50.25 16.79
N GLN A 276 3.22 50.14 16.14
CA GLN A 276 4.52 50.76 16.43
C GLN A 276 5.55 50.10 17.39
N GLU A 277 6.72 49.81 16.78
CA GLU A 277 8.08 49.60 17.31
C GLU A 277 8.57 50.80 18.19
N PRO A 278 9.64 50.66 19.02
CA PRO A 278 11.01 50.66 18.47
C PRO A 278 12.10 49.84 19.22
N ALA A 279 13.15 49.50 18.44
CA ALA A 279 14.60 49.64 18.73
C ALA A 279 15.41 48.64 19.61
N SER A 280 16.33 47.96 18.92
CA SER A 280 17.82 47.91 19.04
C SER A 280 18.56 47.53 20.34
N SER A 281 19.42 46.50 20.21
CA SER A 281 20.84 46.35 20.66
C SER A 281 21.10 44.88 21.00
N SER A 282 22.27 44.24 20.84
CA SER A 282 23.59 44.51 20.28
C SER A 282 24.37 43.18 20.37
N VAL A 283 25.24 42.89 19.41
CA VAL A 283 26.08 41.67 19.24
C VAL A 283 27.11 41.49 20.38
N PRO A 284 27.58 40.26 20.68
CA PRO A 284 28.96 39.89 20.29
C PRO A 284 29.10 38.42 19.76
N PRO A 285 30.15 38.07 18.98
CA PRO A 285 30.38 36.71 18.47
C PRO A 285 31.59 35.98 19.14
N VAL A 286 31.74 34.68 18.80
CA VAL A 286 32.97 33.81 18.88
C VAL A 286 33.16 33.03 20.21
N PRO A 287 33.69 31.77 20.26
CA PRO A 287 34.57 31.10 19.30
C PRO A 287 34.19 29.72 18.73
N SER A 288 34.77 29.52 17.54
CA SER A 288 35.10 28.26 16.87
C SER A 288 36.17 27.48 17.65
N SER A 289 35.98 26.17 17.76
CA SER A 289 37.00 25.23 18.24
C SER A 289 37.15 24.08 17.24
N THR A 290 38.28 24.07 16.56
CA THR A 290 38.88 22.96 15.81
C THR A 290 39.20 21.79 16.75
N PRO A 291 39.27 20.55 16.25
CA PRO A 291 40.37 19.68 16.68
C PRO A 291 41.24 19.20 15.52
N SER A 292 42.53 19.15 15.85
CA SER A 292 43.68 18.84 15.03
C SER A 292 43.74 17.40 14.52
N ALA A 293 44.40 17.28 13.36
CA ALA A 293 45.01 16.07 12.85
C ALA A 293 46.16 15.57 13.76
N ILE A 294 46.31 14.25 13.85
CA ILE A 294 47.57 13.58 14.21
C ILE A 294 47.82 12.51 13.15
N GLU A 295 48.96 12.61 12.47
CA GLU A 295 49.46 11.68 11.46
C GLU A 295 50.79 11.05 11.94
N VAL A 296 51.10 9.87 11.37
CA VAL A 296 52.38 9.11 11.28
C VAL A 296 52.62 8.09 12.42
N ALA A 297 52.36 6.77 12.27
CA ALA A 297 52.94 5.68 11.43
C ALA A 297 54.29 5.09 11.96
N PRO A 298 54.81 3.94 11.46
CA PRO A 298 54.27 2.56 11.36
C PRO A 298 55.27 1.48 11.89
N ALA A 299 54.87 0.20 12.03
CA ALA A 299 55.77 -0.98 11.85
C ALA A 299 55.12 -2.37 12.08
N VAL A 300 55.02 -3.13 10.98
CA VAL A 300 55.41 -4.54 10.74
C VAL A 300 54.90 -5.68 11.68
N GLN A 301 54.07 -6.59 11.15
CA GLN A 301 54.43 -8.02 11.06
C GLN A 301 53.54 -8.82 10.09
N ALA A 302 54.12 -9.87 9.55
CA ALA A 302 53.85 -10.47 8.25
C ALA A 302 52.85 -11.64 8.24
N SER A 303 52.45 -11.94 7.00
CA SER A 303 51.66 -13.05 6.43
C SER A 303 51.96 -14.47 6.99
N PRO A 304 51.09 -15.46 6.71
CA PRO A 304 51.29 -16.18 5.45
C PRO A 304 50.04 -16.35 4.58
N THR A 305 50.34 -16.34 3.29
CA THR A 305 49.56 -16.71 2.11
C THR A 305 49.00 -18.12 2.20
N GLU A 306 47.67 -18.27 2.02
CA GLU A 306 47.07 -19.52 1.56
C GLU A 306 46.43 -19.32 0.18
N THR A 307 46.91 -20.13 -0.76
CA THR A 307 46.53 -20.22 -2.15
C THR A 307 45.18 -20.96 -2.28
N PRO A 308 44.15 -20.42 -2.96
CA PRO A 308 43.02 -21.25 -3.34
C PRO A 308 43.41 -22.12 -4.55
N VAL A 309 43.39 -23.43 -4.34
CA VAL A 309 43.57 -24.46 -5.37
C VAL A 309 42.38 -24.41 -6.33
N ALA A 310 42.68 -24.20 -7.62
CA ALA A 310 41.72 -24.31 -8.70
C ALA A 310 41.25 -25.76 -8.85
N VAL A 311 39.96 -26.02 -8.62
CA VAL A 311 39.33 -27.29 -8.93
C VAL A 311 38.85 -27.24 -10.38
N ALA A 312 39.52 -28.00 -11.25
CA ALA A 312 39.11 -28.23 -12.64
C ALA A 312 37.80 -29.03 -12.70
N PRO A 313 36.84 -28.68 -13.57
CA PRO A 313 35.66 -29.51 -13.81
C PRO A 313 36.01 -30.71 -14.71
N SER A 314 35.63 -31.91 -14.27
CA SER A 314 35.66 -33.13 -15.09
C SER A 314 34.73 -33.02 -16.30
N PRO A 315 35.12 -33.53 -17.48
CA PRO A 315 34.26 -33.51 -18.66
C PRO A 315 33.16 -34.58 -18.56
N VAL A 316 31.89 -34.15 -18.60
CA VAL A 316 30.75 -35.05 -18.77
C VAL A 316 30.50 -35.22 -20.27
N THR A 317 30.54 -36.46 -20.69
CA THR A 317 30.35 -36.96 -22.04
C THR A 317 28.91 -36.78 -22.53
N VAL A 318 28.78 -36.23 -23.74
CA VAL A 318 27.56 -36.12 -24.54
C VAL A 318 27.19 -37.48 -25.13
N PRO A 319 25.89 -37.81 -25.27
CA PRO A 319 25.43 -38.60 -26.40
C PRO A 319 24.61 -37.77 -27.38
N GLU A 320 24.96 -37.97 -28.64
CA GLU A 320 24.44 -37.43 -29.88
C GLU A 320 22.98 -37.81 -30.20
N THR A 321 22.32 -36.86 -30.87
CA THR A 321 21.45 -37.03 -32.05
C THR A 321 20.06 -37.68 -31.91
N ALA A 322 19.04 -36.84 -32.11
CA ALA A 322 17.93 -37.15 -33.01
C ALA A 322 17.35 -35.86 -33.63
N THR A 323 17.61 -35.69 -34.91
CA THR A 323 17.13 -34.66 -35.82
C THR A 323 15.66 -34.91 -36.18
N VAL A 324 14.77 -33.93 -36.02
CA VAL A 324 13.52 -33.86 -36.79
C VAL A 324 13.24 -32.42 -37.22
N ALA A 325 12.97 -32.28 -38.51
CA ALA A 325 12.86 -31.07 -39.31
C ALA A 325 11.62 -30.18 -38.99
N PRO A 326 11.62 -28.90 -39.41
CA PRO A 326 10.55 -27.94 -39.10
C PRO A 326 9.35 -28.09 -40.04
N VAL A 327 8.14 -27.99 -39.49
CA VAL A 327 6.91 -27.83 -40.29
C VAL A 327 6.58 -26.35 -40.36
N ALA A 328 6.46 -25.88 -41.60
CA ALA A 328 6.32 -24.50 -42.01
C ALA A 328 5.00 -23.84 -41.60
N ALA A 329 5.10 -22.53 -41.37
CA ALA A 329 4.02 -21.58 -41.34
C ALA A 329 3.21 -21.58 -42.65
N ALA A 330 1.89 -21.42 -42.52
CA ALA A 330 1.03 -20.98 -43.61
C ALA A 330 0.17 -19.82 -43.12
N SER A 331 0.58 -18.64 -43.57
CA SER A 331 -0.18 -17.39 -43.60
C SER A 331 -1.26 -17.48 -44.68
N ALA A 332 -2.48 -17.04 -44.37
CA ALA A 332 -3.48 -16.68 -45.37
C ALA A 332 -4.51 -15.70 -44.79
N GLU A 333 -4.36 -14.43 -45.14
CA GLU A 333 -5.47 -13.49 -45.42
C GLU A 333 -5.43 -13.23 -46.94
N PRO A 334 -6.51 -12.79 -47.64
CA PRO A 334 -7.28 -11.59 -47.27
C PRO A 334 -8.79 -11.54 -47.66
N SER A 335 -9.43 -10.46 -47.19
CA SER A 335 -10.37 -9.56 -47.93
C SER A 335 -11.90 -9.72 -47.81
N PRO A 336 -12.68 -8.62 -47.97
CA PRO A 336 -13.91 -8.33 -47.24
C PRO A 336 -15.20 -8.51 -48.06
N ALA A 337 -16.34 -8.56 -47.37
CA ALA A 337 -17.65 -8.32 -47.97
C ALA A 337 -18.54 -7.50 -47.02
N ALA A 338 -19.18 -6.49 -47.60
CA ALA A 338 -20.06 -5.52 -46.97
C ALA A 338 -21.53 -6.00 -46.91
N ILE A 339 -22.37 -5.06 -46.46
CA ILE A 339 -23.82 -4.87 -46.67
C ILE A 339 -24.80 -5.62 -45.72
N SER A 340 -25.44 -4.88 -44.80
CA SER A 340 -26.88 -4.49 -44.87
C SER A 340 -27.56 -4.29 -43.50
N SER A 341 -28.17 -3.11 -43.36
CA SER A 341 -29.21 -2.71 -42.39
C SER A 341 -30.48 -3.59 -42.51
N PRO A 342 -31.27 -3.82 -41.43
CA PRO A 342 -32.43 -2.96 -41.18
C PRO A 342 -32.83 -2.74 -39.70
N GLU A 343 -33.52 -1.63 -39.45
CA GLU A 343 -34.46 -1.36 -38.32
C GLU A 343 -35.85 -1.07 -38.95
N PRO A 344 -36.98 -0.87 -38.22
CA PRO A 344 -37.37 -1.26 -36.85
C PRO A 344 -38.75 -1.98 -36.81
N SER A 345 -39.19 -2.48 -35.64
CA SER A 345 -40.59 -2.37 -35.14
C SER A 345 -40.80 -2.97 -33.73
N PHE A 346 -41.88 -2.51 -33.07
CA PHE A 346 -42.04 -2.24 -31.63
C PHE A 346 -42.76 -3.31 -30.73
N THR A 347 -42.38 -3.32 -29.43
CA THR A 347 -43.16 -3.48 -28.14
C THR A 347 -43.82 -4.82 -27.73
N PRO A 348 -44.06 -5.13 -26.40
CA PRO A 348 -44.21 -4.21 -25.25
C PRO A 348 -43.48 -4.50 -23.90
N ALA A 349 -43.21 -3.40 -23.20
CA ALA A 349 -43.17 -3.12 -21.75
C ALA A 349 -42.79 -4.19 -20.71
N SER A 350 -41.67 -3.95 -20.02
CA SER A 350 -41.49 -4.15 -18.57
C SER A 350 -40.42 -3.17 -18.06
N THR A 351 -40.81 -2.31 -17.10
CA THR A 351 -40.02 -1.46 -16.17
C THR A 351 -38.64 -0.91 -16.60
N PRO A 352 -38.37 0.41 -16.48
CA PRO A 352 -37.16 1.02 -17.03
C PRO A 352 -35.92 0.61 -16.23
N VAL A 353 -35.12 -0.30 -16.80
CA VAL A 353 -33.71 -0.45 -16.44
C VAL A 353 -32.97 0.56 -17.29
N THR A 354 -32.52 1.65 -16.68
CA THR A 354 -31.63 2.62 -17.32
C THR A 354 -30.39 1.85 -17.79
N THR A 355 -30.06 1.85 -19.08
CA THR A 355 -28.83 1.29 -19.65
C THR A 355 -28.02 2.41 -20.27
N SER A 356 -26.70 2.42 -20.05
CA SER A 356 -25.81 3.50 -20.53
C SER A 356 -25.32 3.29 -21.98
N GLY A 357 -25.75 2.20 -22.63
CA GLY A 357 -25.29 1.78 -23.95
C GLY A 357 -23.84 1.27 -23.94
N ALA A 358 -23.58 0.12 -24.58
CA ALA A 358 -22.22 -0.37 -24.77
C ALA A 358 -21.49 0.43 -25.86
N GLN A 359 -20.21 0.69 -25.66
CA GLN A 359 -19.33 1.27 -26.67
C GLN A 359 -18.72 0.17 -27.52
N THR A 360 -18.40 0.46 -28.78
CA THR A 360 -17.74 -0.52 -29.66
C THR A 360 -16.31 -0.78 -29.15
N PRO A 361 -15.92 -2.03 -28.85
CA PRO A 361 -14.56 -2.33 -28.42
C PRO A 361 -13.53 -1.86 -29.45
N GLY A 362 -12.47 -1.21 -28.98
CA GLY A 362 -11.42 -0.63 -29.82
C GLY A 362 -11.77 0.74 -30.44
N SER A 363 -12.99 1.26 -30.25
CA SER A 363 -13.30 2.63 -30.68
C SER A 363 -12.64 3.65 -29.75
N ALA A 364 -12.31 4.82 -30.30
CA ALA A 364 -11.69 5.89 -29.54
C ALA A 364 -12.60 6.36 -28.40
N CYS A 365 -12.03 6.59 -27.23
CA CYS A 365 -12.72 7.19 -26.09
C CYS A 365 -12.15 8.58 -25.78
N ALA A 366 -13.02 9.50 -25.35
CA ALA A 366 -12.67 10.91 -25.21
C ALA A 366 -11.82 11.21 -23.96
N THR A 367 -12.03 10.46 -22.88
CA THR A 367 -11.38 10.70 -21.59
C THR A 367 -10.83 9.40 -21.03
N GLU A 368 -9.50 9.31 -20.96
CA GLU A 368 -8.77 8.18 -20.40
C GLU A 368 -9.22 7.86 -18.96
N GLY A 369 -9.38 6.58 -18.64
CA GLY A 369 -9.84 6.14 -17.32
C GLY A 369 -11.35 6.22 -17.10
N THR A 370 -12.14 6.67 -18.08
CA THR A 370 -13.61 6.66 -17.98
C THR A 370 -14.13 5.23 -17.97
N TRP A 371 -14.99 4.94 -17.01
CA TRP A 371 -15.74 3.69 -16.92
C TRP A 371 -17.12 3.85 -17.51
N ASN A 372 -17.61 2.83 -18.20
CA ASN A 372 -18.97 2.74 -18.69
C ASN A 372 -19.64 1.50 -18.09
N CYS A 373 -20.46 1.68 -17.06
CA CYS A 373 -21.31 0.61 -16.53
C CYS A 373 -22.57 0.49 -17.40
N ILE A 374 -22.73 -0.63 -18.11
CA ILE A 374 -23.71 -0.77 -19.20
C ILE A 374 -25.09 -1.12 -18.65
N ASN A 375 -25.18 -2.17 -17.83
CA ASN A 375 -26.43 -2.78 -17.37
C ASN A 375 -26.36 -3.25 -15.90
N SER A 376 -25.58 -2.56 -15.08
CA SER A 376 -25.27 -2.87 -13.67
C SER A 376 -24.41 -4.11 -13.44
N THR A 377 -24.33 -5.06 -14.36
CA THR A 377 -23.51 -6.29 -14.18
C THR A 377 -22.38 -6.41 -15.19
N THR A 378 -22.32 -5.52 -16.17
CA THR A 378 -21.24 -5.46 -17.17
C THR A 378 -20.70 -4.04 -17.32
N PHE A 379 -19.43 -3.92 -17.65
CA PHE A 379 -18.73 -2.65 -17.77
C PHE A 379 -17.70 -2.66 -18.91
N GLN A 380 -17.28 -1.45 -19.28
CA GLN A 380 -16.11 -1.19 -20.13
C GLN A 380 -15.26 -0.09 -19.50
N GLN A 381 -13.98 -0.07 -19.83
CA GLN A 381 -13.07 1.00 -19.43
C GLN A 381 -12.41 1.60 -20.67
N CYS A 382 -12.28 2.92 -20.67
CA CYS A 382 -11.44 3.65 -21.60
C CYS A 382 -9.98 3.52 -21.11
N ALA A 383 -9.17 2.79 -21.86
CA ALA A 383 -7.77 2.58 -21.58
C ALA A 383 -6.94 2.68 -22.86
N SER A 384 -5.80 3.37 -22.82
CA SER A 384 -4.96 3.66 -23.98
C SER A 384 -5.71 4.38 -25.12
N GLY A 385 -6.65 5.27 -24.76
CA GLY A 385 -7.45 6.03 -25.72
C GLY A 385 -8.52 5.22 -26.46
N VAL A 386 -8.74 3.95 -26.10
CA VAL A 386 -9.77 3.09 -26.71
C VAL A 386 -10.65 2.39 -25.67
N TRP A 387 -11.88 2.06 -26.06
CA TRP A 387 -12.79 1.28 -25.22
C TRP A 387 -12.41 -0.20 -25.16
N SER A 388 -12.39 -0.77 -23.97
CA SER A 388 -12.21 -2.21 -23.77
C SER A 388 -13.38 -3.04 -24.33
N VAL A 389 -13.17 -4.35 -24.45
CA VAL A 389 -14.30 -5.30 -24.57
C VAL A 389 -15.22 -5.19 -23.35
N THR A 390 -16.51 -5.55 -23.53
CA THR A 390 -17.46 -5.63 -22.42
C THR A 390 -17.07 -6.77 -21.49
N GLN A 391 -16.86 -6.43 -20.21
CA GLN A 391 -16.51 -7.39 -19.17
C GLN A 391 -17.65 -7.51 -18.15
N SER A 392 -17.83 -8.70 -17.62
CA SER A 392 -18.79 -8.94 -16.53
C SER A 392 -18.16 -8.60 -15.18
N LEU A 393 -18.96 -8.01 -14.30
CA LEU A 393 -18.61 -7.92 -12.89
C LEU A 393 -18.62 -9.31 -12.24
N ALA A 394 -17.87 -9.45 -11.14
CA ALA A 394 -17.89 -10.65 -10.33
C ALA A 394 -19.32 -10.96 -9.85
N THR A 395 -19.65 -12.24 -9.72
CA THR A 395 -20.96 -12.69 -9.22
C THR A 395 -21.29 -12.05 -7.88
N GLY A 396 -22.47 -11.44 -7.79
CA GLY A 396 -22.91 -10.73 -6.58
C GLY A 396 -22.45 -9.28 -6.50
N MET A 397 -21.86 -8.72 -7.56
CA MET A 397 -21.51 -7.30 -7.65
C MET A 397 -22.41 -6.58 -8.66
N ARG A 398 -22.67 -5.28 -8.42
CA ARG A 398 -23.36 -4.38 -9.34
C ARG A 398 -22.67 -3.02 -9.41
N CYS A 399 -22.54 -2.44 -10.60
CA CYS A 399 -22.08 -1.06 -10.79
C CYS A 399 -23.25 -0.09 -10.96
N THR A 400 -23.01 1.19 -10.65
CA THR A 400 -23.95 2.27 -10.96
C THR A 400 -23.94 2.52 -12.46
N VAL A 401 -25.07 2.29 -13.14
CA VAL A 401 -25.18 2.47 -14.60
C VAL A 401 -24.85 3.90 -15.00
N GLY A 402 -23.98 4.05 -15.99
CA GLY A 402 -23.55 5.34 -16.50
C GLY A 402 -22.06 5.37 -16.86
N MET A 403 -21.67 6.46 -17.49
CA MET A 403 -20.25 6.79 -17.69
C MET A 403 -19.75 7.68 -16.56
N SER A 404 -18.60 7.33 -15.98
CA SER A 404 -18.01 8.08 -14.86
C SER A 404 -16.50 7.88 -14.84
N THR A 405 -15.76 8.89 -14.39
CA THR A 405 -14.32 8.76 -14.10
C THR A 405 -14.06 7.94 -12.83
N VAL A 406 -15.11 7.69 -12.03
CA VAL A 406 -15.08 6.84 -10.83
C VAL A 406 -15.96 5.62 -11.07
N PHE A 407 -15.41 4.42 -10.90
CA PHE A 407 -16.17 3.18 -11.01
C PHE A 407 -16.80 2.79 -9.68
N SER A 408 -18.08 3.09 -9.49
CA SER A 408 -18.81 2.69 -8.28
C SER A 408 -19.39 1.29 -8.45
N VAL A 409 -18.90 0.33 -7.64
CA VAL A 409 -19.42 -1.03 -7.56
C VAL A 409 -19.88 -1.32 -6.13
N SER A 410 -20.98 -2.07 -5.98
CA SER A 410 -21.54 -2.48 -4.70
C SER A 410 -21.96 -3.94 -4.75
N ALA A 411 -22.01 -4.62 -3.61
CA ALA A 411 -22.55 -5.97 -3.54
C ALA A 411 -24.08 -5.98 -3.72
N ILE A 412 -24.60 -7.02 -4.35
CA ILE A 412 -26.03 -7.34 -4.42
C ILE A 412 -26.37 -8.02 -3.09
N ALA A 413 -27.25 -7.43 -2.29
CA ALA A 413 -27.72 -8.03 -1.05
C ALA A 413 -28.38 -9.39 -1.35
N LYS A 414 -28.02 -10.44 -0.59
CA LYS A 414 -28.71 -11.73 -0.65
C LYS A 414 -30.16 -11.51 -0.17
N GLN A 415 -31.12 -11.78 -1.05
CA GLN A 415 -32.56 -11.79 -0.71
C GLN A 415 -32.94 -13.03 0.09
#